data_AF-A0A956ICB3-F1
#
_entry.id   AF-A0A956ICB3-F1
#
_cell.length_a   1.000
_cell.length_b   1.000
_cell.length_c   1.000
_cell.angle_alpha   90.00
_cell.angle_beta   90.00
_cell.angle_gamma   90.00
#
_symmetry.space_group_name_H-M   'P 1'
#
loop_
_entity.id
_entity.type
_entity.pdbx_description
1 polymer ?
#
loop_
_entity_poly.entity_id
_entity_poly.type
_entity_poly.pdbx_seq_one_letter_code
_entity_poly.pdbx_strand_id
1 'polypeptide(L)'
;MELEADARRIVEATTKKLGSMHRNQVHRDPWPDFAAFDVARYDRELRRQAAWQWIARAQAEHGSVHQFSAVVHALTEARAPMELLGALARLLTDEVRHVELCAQIALTMYPEGADAFFKWRTPRAPWPDAPKIDANAREATELRLRGWAARAILTACALGETLSEPMLEALVVVSTDPLPRACSEQILKDERFHGRF
;
A
#
# COMPACT_ATOMS: atom_id res chain seq x y z
N MET A 1 -28.32 9.54 0.10
CA MET A 1 -27.43 9.94 1.21
C MET A 1 -26.20 9.08 1.09
N GLU A 2 -25.19 9.52 0.31
CA GLU A 2 -23.89 8.83 0.27
C GLU A 2 -23.31 8.93 1.69
N LEU A 3 -23.10 7.79 2.36
CA LEU A 3 -22.27 7.75 3.56
C LEU A 3 -20.90 8.30 3.14
N GLU A 4 -20.51 9.44 3.71
CA GLU A 4 -19.18 10.02 3.50
C GLU A 4 -18.17 8.92 3.86
N ALA A 5 -17.35 8.50 2.88
CA ALA A 5 -16.45 7.38 3.06
C ALA A 5 -15.35 7.78 4.05
N ASP A 6 -15.44 7.29 5.28
CA ASP A 6 -14.46 7.50 6.34
C ASP A 6 -13.46 6.34 6.36
N ALA A 7 -12.29 6.56 5.78
CA ALA A 7 -11.21 5.59 5.75
C ALA A 7 -10.35 5.62 7.02
N ARG A 8 -10.69 6.43 8.04
CA ARG A 8 -9.90 6.53 9.29
C ARG A 8 -9.75 5.18 9.98
N ARG A 9 -10.74 4.30 9.82
CA ARG A 9 -10.75 2.92 10.32
C ARG A 9 -9.55 2.08 9.89
N ILE A 10 -8.89 2.40 8.76
CA ILE A 10 -7.74 1.61 8.28
C ILE A 10 -6.51 1.75 9.19
N VAL A 11 -6.41 2.85 9.95
CA VAL A 11 -5.30 3.10 10.90
C VAL A 11 -5.75 3.06 12.37
N GLU A 12 -7.01 2.69 12.62
CA GLU A 12 -7.52 2.56 13.98
C GLU A 12 -6.98 1.31 14.67
N ALA A 13 -6.71 1.42 15.98
CA ALA A 13 -6.29 0.29 16.77
C ALA A 13 -7.42 -0.76 16.83
N THR A 14 -7.06 -2.03 16.62
CA THR A 14 -7.96 -3.18 16.77
C THR A 14 -7.88 -3.75 18.19
N THR A 15 -7.91 -5.08 18.35
CA THR A 15 -7.69 -5.72 19.65
C THR A 15 -6.19 -5.81 19.96
N LYS A 16 -5.83 -5.92 21.25
CA LYS A 16 -4.42 -6.11 21.67
C LYS A 16 -3.74 -7.29 20.95
N LYS A 17 -4.47 -8.40 20.74
CA LYS A 17 -3.96 -9.60 20.09
C LYS A 17 -3.71 -9.36 18.60
N LEU A 18 -4.70 -8.82 17.87
CA LEU A 18 -4.56 -8.51 16.45
C LEU A 18 -3.49 -7.45 16.21
N GLY A 19 -3.46 -6.39 17.01
CA GLY A 19 -2.40 -5.37 16.95
C GLY A 19 -1.00 -5.94 17.22
N SER A 20 -0.87 -6.95 18.09
CA SER A 20 0.42 -7.63 18.29
C SER A 20 0.83 -8.47 17.08
N MET A 21 -0.11 -9.20 16.48
CA MET A 21 0.16 -9.98 15.25
C MET A 21 0.58 -9.06 14.11
N HIS A 22 -0.18 -7.97 13.92
CA HIS A 22 0.10 -6.93 12.93
C HIS A 22 1.52 -6.38 13.08
N ARG A 23 1.89 -5.86 14.26
CA ARG A 23 3.24 -5.31 14.47
C ARG A 23 4.35 -6.32 14.20
N ASN A 24 4.17 -7.58 14.57
CA ASN A 24 5.16 -8.63 14.29
C ASN A 24 5.33 -8.91 12.79
N GLN A 25 4.30 -8.67 11.97
CA GLN A 25 4.34 -8.88 10.52
C GLN A 25 4.84 -7.62 9.79
N VAL A 26 4.31 -6.46 10.17
CA VAL A 26 4.47 -5.20 9.45
C VAL A 26 5.70 -4.43 9.95
N HIS A 27 5.98 -4.42 11.26
CA HIS A 27 7.06 -3.62 11.88
C HIS A 27 8.37 -4.41 11.99
N ARG A 28 8.76 -5.10 10.91
CA ARG A 28 9.97 -5.97 10.86
C ARG A 28 11.31 -5.22 10.89
N ASP A 29 11.37 -4.03 10.30
CA ASP A 29 12.51 -3.11 10.36
C ASP A 29 12.23 -1.98 11.36
N PRO A 30 13.28 -1.38 11.98
CA PRO A 30 13.12 -0.22 12.86
C PRO A 30 12.21 0.84 12.23
N TRP A 31 11.18 1.25 12.95
CA TRP A 31 10.22 2.25 12.47
C TRP A 31 10.87 3.64 12.49
N PRO A 32 10.55 4.56 11.55
CA PRO A 32 11.11 5.91 11.60
C PRO A 32 10.75 6.64 12.89
N ASP A 33 11.65 7.52 13.35
CA ASP A 33 11.41 8.33 14.54
C ASP A 33 10.53 9.54 14.20
N PHE A 34 9.21 9.32 14.22
CA PHE A 34 8.23 10.38 13.98
C PHE A 34 8.28 11.49 15.04
N ALA A 35 8.74 11.19 16.26
CA ALA A 35 8.81 12.17 17.34
C ALA A 35 9.96 13.17 17.15
N ALA A 36 10.97 12.82 16.34
CA ALA A 36 12.08 13.70 16.00
C ALA A 36 11.71 14.83 15.00
N PHE A 37 10.52 14.79 14.41
CA PHE A 37 10.10 15.82 13.45
C PHE A 37 9.75 17.13 14.14
N ASP A 38 10.50 18.19 13.84
CA ASP A 38 10.23 19.53 14.35
C ASP A 38 9.18 20.25 13.49
N VAL A 39 7.92 20.21 13.94
CA VAL A 39 6.80 20.89 13.28
C VAL A 39 7.01 22.41 13.19
N ALA A 40 7.66 23.03 14.19
CA ALA A 40 7.84 24.47 14.25
C ALA A 40 8.90 24.98 13.25
N ARG A 41 9.78 24.08 12.77
CA ARG A 41 10.79 24.38 11.76
C ARG A 41 10.20 24.76 10.39
N TYR A 42 8.97 24.32 10.08
CA TYR A 42 8.39 24.43 8.75
C TYR A 42 7.10 25.27 8.74
N ASP A 43 6.98 26.12 7.72
CA ASP A 43 5.76 26.87 7.47
C ASP A 43 4.54 25.96 7.36
N ARG A 44 3.42 26.41 7.93
CA ARG A 44 2.18 25.64 7.96
C ARG A 44 1.70 25.20 6.58
N GLU A 45 1.82 26.07 5.57
CA GLU A 45 1.39 25.73 4.21
C GLU A 45 2.29 24.67 3.58
N LEU A 46 3.61 24.74 3.78
CA LEU A 46 4.54 23.73 3.30
C LEU A 46 4.26 22.37 3.94
N ARG A 47 4.03 22.33 5.26
CA ARG A 47 3.65 21.11 5.98
C ARG A 47 2.34 20.52 5.46
N ARG A 48 1.32 21.36 5.25
CA ARG A 48 0.04 20.95 4.69
C ARG A 48 0.22 20.31 3.31
N GLN A 49 0.98 20.94 2.42
CA GLN A 49 1.22 20.41 1.07
C GLN A 49 1.97 19.08 1.12
N ALA A 50 3.03 18.99 1.92
CA ALA A 50 3.79 17.75 2.10
C ALA A 50 2.90 16.62 2.65
N ALA A 51 2.10 16.90 3.67
CA ALA A 51 1.20 15.93 4.26
C ALA A 51 0.13 15.44 3.27
N TRP A 52 -0.38 16.31 2.39
CA TRP A 52 -1.30 15.89 1.33
C TRP A 52 -0.66 14.96 0.29
N GLN A 53 0.63 15.13 0.00
CA GLN A 53 1.34 14.19 -0.88
C GLN A 53 1.50 12.82 -0.21
N TRP A 54 1.82 12.80 1.08
CA TRP A 54 1.93 11.56 1.85
C TRP A 54 0.59 10.85 2.01
N ILE A 55 -0.48 11.59 2.26
CA ILE A 55 -1.79 10.96 2.39
C ILE A 55 -2.34 10.45 1.05
N ALA A 56 -2.05 11.15 -0.05
CA ALA A 56 -2.36 10.65 -1.39
C ALA A 56 -1.60 9.35 -1.69
N ARG A 57 -0.35 9.23 -1.23
CA ARG A 57 0.39 7.96 -1.25
C ARG A 57 -0.29 6.90 -0.39
N ALA A 58 -0.63 7.17 0.86
CA ALA A 58 -1.35 6.21 1.71
C ALA A 58 -2.63 5.68 1.06
N GLN A 59 -3.38 6.53 0.35
CA GLN A 59 -4.54 6.12 -0.44
C GLN A 59 -4.16 5.20 -1.61
N ALA A 60 -3.07 5.50 -2.32
CA ALA A 60 -2.56 4.68 -3.42
C ALA A 60 -2.13 3.28 -2.91
N GLU A 61 -1.38 3.21 -1.80
CA GLU A 61 -0.94 1.93 -1.21
C GLU A 61 -2.13 1.10 -0.69
N HIS A 62 -3.16 1.76 -0.15
CA HIS A 62 -4.41 1.07 0.18
C HIS A 62 -5.08 0.50 -1.07
N GLY A 63 -4.91 1.17 -2.22
CA GLY A 63 -5.27 0.65 -3.53
C GLY A 63 -4.49 -0.60 -3.91
N SER A 64 -3.18 -0.63 -3.65
CA SER A 64 -2.32 -1.81 -3.85
C SER A 64 -2.77 -2.98 -2.97
N VAL A 65 -3.11 -2.74 -1.69
CA VAL A 65 -3.71 -3.77 -0.80
C VAL A 65 -4.98 -4.36 -1.42
N HIS A 66 -5.87 -3.53 -1.92
CA HIS A 66 -7.10 -3.97 -2.58
C HIS A 66 -6.82 -4.79 -3.85
N GLN A 67 -5.90 -4.31 -4.70
CA GLN A 67 -5.52 -4.95 -5.95
C GLN A 67 -4.89 -6.33 -5.73
N PHE A 68 -3.87 -6.42 -4.86
CA PHE A 68 -3.20 -7.68 -4.58
C PHE A 68 -4.10 -8.67 -3.85
N SER A 69 -5.05 -8.20 -3.02
CA SER A 69 -6.05 -9.08 -2.40
C SER A 69 -6.92 -9.77 -3.45
N ALA A 70 -7.33 -9.06 -4.51
CA ALA A 70 -8.08 -9.64 -5.61
C ALA A 70 -7.25 -10.66 -6.41
N VAL A 71 -5.96 -10.36 -6.64
CA VAL A 71 -5.03 -11.26 -7.35
C VAL A 71 -4.76 -12.54 -6.54
N VAL A 72 -4.49 -12.42 -5.24
CA VAL A 72 -4.28 -13.57 -4.35
C VAL A 72 -5.52 -14.45 -4.30
N HIS A 73 -6.72 -13.85 -4.21
CA HIS A 73 -7.97 -14.59 -4.23
C HIS A 73 -8.11 -15.39 -5.53
N ALA A 74 -7.98 -14.74 -6.68
CA ALA A 74 -8.06 -15.36 -8.00
C ALA A 74 -7.05 -16.52 -8.18
N LEU A 75 -5.81 -16.31 -7.77
CA LEU A 75 -4.77 -17.34 -7.87
C LEU A 75 -4.99 -18.50 -6.90
N THR A 76 -5.57 -18.24 -5.72
CA THR A 76 -5.99 -19.28 -4.78
C THR A 76 -7.11 -20.13 -5.38
N GLU A 77 -8.13 -19.51 -5.97
CA GLU A 77 -9.21 -20.23 -6.68
C GLU A 77 -8.68 -21.07 -7.85
N ALA A 78 -7.69 -20.55 -8.57
CA ALA A 78 -6.99 -21.24 -9.66
C ALA A 78 -5.93 -22.27 -9.20
N ARG A 79 -5.80 -22.49 -7.88
CA ARG A 79 -4.84 -23.41 -7.25
C ARG A 79 -3.40 -23.17 -7.73
N ALA A 80 -2.99 -21.91 -7.74
CA ALA A 80 -1.63 -21.52 -8.07
C ALA A 80 -0.61 -22.09 -7.05
N PRO A 81 0.67 -22.23 -7.43
CA PRO A 81 1.71 -22.72 -6.52
C PRO A 81 1.80 -21.90 -5.23
N MET A 82 2.03 -22.58 -4.10
CA MET A 82 2.12 -21.93 -2.79
C MET A 82 3.26 -20.90 -2.70
N GLU A 83 4.36 -21.09 -3.43
CA GLU A 83 5.46 -20.12 -3.48
C GLU A 83 5.01 -18.78 -4.06
N LEU A 84 4.16 -18.80 -5.10
CA LEU A 84 3.57 -17.60 -5.68
C LEU A 84 2.63 -16.90 -4.69
N LEU A 85 1.78 -17.68 -4.00
CA LEU A 85 0.88 -17.15 -2.98
C LEU A 85 1.65 -16.57 -1.78
N GLY A 86 2.76 -17.20 -1.39
CA GLY A 86 3.65 -16.72 -0.32
C GLY A 86 4.32 -15.40 -0.69
N ALA A 87 4.80 -15.26 -1.93
CA ALA A 87 5.37 -14.01 -2.42
C ALA A 87 4.33 -12.88 -2.52
N LEU A 88 3.11 -13.17 -2.98
CA LEU A 88 2.03 -12.16 -2.99
C LEU A 88 1.56 -11.77 -1.58
N ALA A 89 1.57 -12.71 -0.63
CA ALA A 89 1.29 -12.39 0.77
C ALA A 89 2.35 -11.44 1.34
N ARG A 90 3.62 -11.59 0.94
CA ARG A 90 4.71 -10.68 1.28
C ARG A 90 4.43 -9.26 0.73
N LEU A 91 4.14 -9.14 -0.57
CA LEU A 91 3.73 -7.87 -1.21
C LEU A 91 2.58 -7.20 -0.45
N LEU A 92 1.51 -7.95 -0.16
CA LEU A 92 0.37 -7.43 0.62
C LEU A 92 0.77 -6.87 1.98
N THR A 93 1.67 -7.55 2.70
CA THR A 93 2.15 -7.04 4.00
C THR A 93 3.00 -5.78 3.89
N ASP A 94 3.69 -5.60 2.76
CA ASP A 94 4.49 -4.40 2.48
C ASP A 94 3.58 -3.21 2.16
N GLU A 95 2.52 -3.42 1.37
CA GLU A 95 1.54 -2.37 1.12
C GLU A 95 0.81 -1.91 2.39
N VAL A 96 0.47 -2.84 3.29
CA VAL A 96 -0.08 -2.47 4.61
C VAL A 96 0.92 -1.62 5.40
N ARG A 97 2.22 -1.97 5.36
CA ARG A 97 3.29 -1.17 5.98
C ARG A 97 3.35 0.23 5.37
N HIS A 98 3.27 0.35 4.04
CA HIS A 98 3.35 1.63 3.34
C HIS A 98 2.15 2.53 3.64
N VAL A 99 0.94 1.97 3.73
CA VAL A 99 -0.26 2.72 4.17
C VAL A 99 -0.02 3.37 5.54
N GLU A 100 0.43 2.59 6.53
CA GLU A 100 0.66 3.10 7.87
C GLU A 100 1.75 4.15 7.90
N LEU A 101 2.87 3.90 7.20
CA LEU A 101 4.00 4.81 7.16
C LEU A 101 3.62 6.16 6.56
N CYS A 102 2.94 6.14 5.41
CA CYS A 102 2.47 7.31 4.70
C CYS A 102 1.41 8.09 5.49
N ALA A 103 0.48 7.38 6.14
CA ALA A 103 -0.52 8.01 7.00
C ALA A 103 0.11 8.68 8.23
N GLN A 104 1.06 7.98 8.87
CA GLN A 104 1.72 8.46 10.09
C GLN A 104 2.59 9.69 9.82
N ILE A 105 3.35 9.71 8.72
CA ILE A 105 4.14 10.91 8.37
C ILE A 105 3.25 12.09 7.99
N ALA A 106 2.13 11.86 7.30
CA ALA A 106 1.17 12.93 6.99
C ALA A 106 0.60 13.57 8.26
N LEU A 107 0.17 12.74 9.22
CA LEU A 107 -0.34 13.19 10.52
C LEU A 107 0.74 13.87 11.37
N THR A 108 1.99 13.43 11.25
CA THR A 108 3.13 14.05 11.94
C THR A 108 3.44 15.44 11.38
N MET A 109 3.44 15.57 10.05
CA MET A 109 3.72 16.85 9.38
C MET A 109 2.60 17.87 9.58
N TYR A 110 1.34 17.44 9.50
CA TYR A 110 0.17 18.32 9.60
C TYR A 110 -0.95 17.68 10.44
N PRO A 111 -0.82 17.67 11.78
CA PRO A 111 -1.82 17.12 12.69
C PRO A 111 -3.21 17.74 12.49
N GLU A 112 -3.26 19.01 12.08
CA GLU A 112 -4.50 19.74 11.83
C GLU A 112 -5.33 19.18 10.65
N GLY A 113 -4.73 18.32 9.81
CA GLY A 113 -5.36 17.74 8.62
C GLY A 113 -6.12 16.43 8.86
N ALA A 114 -6.04 15.85 10.07
CA ALA A 114 -6.52 14.51 10.37
C ALA A 114 -7.98 14.25 9.94
N ASP A 115 -8.86 15.25 10.05
CA ASP A 115 -10.29 15.17 9.67
C ASP A 115 -10.53 15.11 8.17
N ALA A 116 -9.63 15.66 7.36
CA ALA A 116 -9.78 15.65 5.90
C ALA A 116 -9.02 14.50 5.24
N PHE A 117 -7.91 14.06 5.84
CA PHE A 117 -7.01 13.09 5.25
C PHE A 117 -7.69 11.80 4.81
N PHE A 118 -8.51 11.20 5.65
CA PHE A 118 -9.09 9.89 5.38
C PHE A 118 -10.45 9.93 4.66
N LYS A 119 -10.80 11.07 4.06
CA LYS A 119 -12.04 11.23 3.28
C LYS A 119 -11.86 10.74 1.84
N TRP A 120 -11.54 9.46 1.66
CA TRP A 120 -11.46 8.84 0.33
C TRP A 120 -12.35 7.61 0.19
N ARG A 121 -12.77 7.37 -1.06
CA ARG A 121 -13.55 6.19 -1.43
C ARG A 121 -12.69 4.93 -1.44
N THR A 122 -13.34 3.78 -1.39
CA THR A 122 -12.70 2.49 -1.66
C THR A 122 -11.95 2.55 -3.00
N PRO A 123 -10.66 2.20 -3.03
CA PRO A 123 -9.89 2.15 -4.27
C PRO A 123 -10.52 1.22 -5.29
N ARG A 124 -10.28 1.49 -6.57
CA ARG A 124 -10.68 0.60 -7.67
C ARG A 124 -9.43 0.12 -8.39
N ALA A 125 -9.42 -1.16 -8.74
CA ALA A 125 -8.37 -1.70 -9.58
C ALA A 125 -8.46 -1.11 -11.01
N PRO A 126 -7.33 -0.92 -11.72
CA PRO A 126 -7.33 -0.42 -13.09
C PRO A 126 -7.69 -1.50 -14.12
N TRP A 127 -8.27 -2.63 -13.69
CA TRP A 127 -8.68 -3.74 -14.54
C TRP A 127 -10.09 -4.24 -14.18
N PRO A 128 -10.78 -4.94 -15.11
CA PRO A 128 -12.09 -5.55 -14.85
C PRO A 128 -12.01 -6.65 -13.78
N ASP A 129 -13.16 -6.98 -13.18
CA ASP A 129 -13.28 -8.08 -12.21
C ASP A 129 -12.78 -9.43 -12.77
N ALA A 130 -12.29 -10.28 -11.87
CA ALA A 130 -11.80 -11.60 -12.21
C ALA A 130 -12.92 -12.50 -12.79
N PRO A 131 -12.62 -13.35 -13.80
CA PRO A 131 -13.59 -14.32 -14.29
C PRO A 131 -13.89 -15.37 -13.20
N LYS A 132 -15.14 -15.80 -13.09
CA LYS A 132 -15.54 -16.84 -12.13
C LYS A 132 -15.13 -18.23 -12.60
N ILE A 133 -14.80 -19.10 -11.64
CA ILE A 133 -14.64 -20.53 -11.89
C ILE A 133 -16.01 -21.17 -12.15
N ASP A 134 -16.12 -21.92 -13.24
CA ASP A 134 -17.27 -22.77 -13.54
C ASP A 134 -16.89 -24.24 -13.30
N ALA A 135 -17.63 -24.92 -12.43
CA ALA A 135 -17.38 -26.33 -12.10
C ALA A 135 -17.50 -27.25 -13.32
N ASN A 136 -18.38 -26.93 -14.27
CA ASN A 136 -18.61 -27.74 -15.47
C ASN A 136 -17.56 -27.51 -16.56
N ALA A 137 -16.77 -26.44 -16.46
CA ALA A 137 -15.73 -26.06 -17.42
C ALA A 137 -14.43 -25.67 -16.71
N ARG A 138 -14.11 -26.36 -15.60
CA ARG A 138 -13.12 -25.93 -14.62
C ARG A 138 -11.77 -25.60 -15.24
N GLU A 139 -11.20 -26.53 -16.00
CA GLU A 139 -9.88 -26.36 -16.63
C GLU A 139 -9.81 -25.09 -17.50
N ALA A 140 -10.80 -24.89 -18.37
CA ALA A 140 -10.87 -23.71 -19.23
C ALA A 140 -11.06 -22.41 -18.43
N THR A 141 -11.83 -22.45 -17.34
CA THR A 141 -12.05 -21.26 -16.48
C THR A 141 -10.86 -20.93 -15.61
N GLU A 142 -10.14 -21.94 -15.08
CA GLU A 142 -8.89 -21.77 -14.33
C GLU A 142 -7.81 -21.16 -15.24
N LEU A 143 -7.71 -21.59 -16.50
CA LEU A 143 -6.78 -21.00 -17.46
C LEU A 143 -7.09 -19.51 -17.72
N ARG A 144 -8.36 -19.15 -17.88
CA ARG A 144 -8.76 -17.74 -18.04
C ARG A 144 -8.47 -16.91 -16.80
N LEU A 145 -8.68 -17.47 -15.61
CA LEU A 145 -8.39 -16.82 -14.34
C LEU A 145 -6.89 -16.57 -14.16
N ARG A 146 -6.04 -17.54 -14.51
CA ARG A 146 -4.58 -17.37 -14.55
C ARG A 146 -4.16 -16.30 -15.56
N GLY A 147 -4.76 -16.28 -16.76
CA GLY A 147 -4.49 -15.25 -17.76
C GLY A 147 -4.93 -13.84 -17.32
N TRP A 148 -6.03 -13.74 -16.57
CA TRP A 148 -6.43 -12.48 -15.92
C TRP A 148 -5.41 -12.06 -14.85
N ALA A 149 -5.01 -12.98 -13.97
CA ALA A 149 -4.05 -12.69 -12.90
C ALA A 149 -2.69 -12.26 -13.45
N ALA A 150 -2.21 -12.90 -14.52
CA ALA A 150 -0.97 -12.52 -15.19
C ALA A 150 -1.03 -11.08 -15.73
N ARG A 151 -2.16 -10.64 -16.30
CA ARG A 151 -2.34 -9.25 -16.76
C ARG A 151 -2.42 -8.26 -15.59
N ALA A 152 -3.09 -8.64 -14.51
CA ALA A 152 -3.15 -7.83 -13.30
C ALA A 152 -1.76 -7.64 -12.69
N ILE A 153 -0.97 -8.71 -12.56
CA ILE A 153 0.43 -8.67 -12.08
C ILE A 153 1.31 -7.83 -13.01
N LEU A 154 1.21 -8.01 -14.32
CA LEU A 154 1.96 -7.19 -15.29
C LEU A 154 1.65 -5.70 -15.12
N THR A 155 0.39 -5.36 -14.85
CA THR A 155 -0.06 -3.96 -14.71
C THR A 155 0.36 -3.38 -13.37
N ALA A 156 0.11 -4.10 -12.27
CA ALA A 156 0.35 -3.63 -10.91
C ALA A 156 1.83 -3.64 -10.55
N CYS A 157 2.52 -4.77 -10.78
CA CYS A 157 3.91 -4.95 -10.40
C CYS A 157 4.84 -4.46 -11.51
N ALA A 158 4.88 -5.14 -12.66
CA ALA A 158 5.92 -4.84 -13.65
C ALA A 158 5.85 -3.41 -14.20
N LEU A 159 4.66 -2.93 -14.59
CA LEU A 159 4.50 -1.56 -15.07
C LEU A 159 4.45 -0.53 -13.93
N GLY A 160 3.72 -0.83 -12.86
CA GLY A 160 3.62 0.05 -11.69
C GLY A 160 4.98 0.32 -11.06
N GLU A 161 5.74 -0.73 -10.76
CA GLU A 161 7.05 -0.60 -10.09
C GLU A 161 8.12 0.05 -10.94
N THR A 162 8.11 -0.20 -12.26
CA THR A 162 9.01 0.48 -13.19
C THR A 162 8.86 2.01 -13.11
N LEU A 163 7.67 2.51 -12.75
CA LEU A 163 7.39 3.93 -12.61
C LEU A 163 7.55 4.42 -11.15
N SER A 164 7.20 3.60 -10.15
CA SER A 164 7.24 3.97 -8.74
C SER A 164 8.67 4.05 -8.20
N GLU A 165 9.55 3.12 -8.60
CA GLU A 165 10.90 3.00 -8.05
C GLU A 165 11.75 4.26 -8.31
N PRO A 166 11.90 4.77 -9.55
CA PRO A 166 12.67 5.99 -9.80
C PRO A 166 12.09 7.23 -9.10
N MET A 167 10.76 7.28 -8.92
CA MET A 167 10.12 8.35 -8.18
C MET A 167 10.53 8.32 -6.69
N LEU A 168 10.53 7.14 -6.07
CA LEU A 168 10.94 6.97 -4.67
C LEU A 168 12.44 7.21 -4.50
N GLU A 169 13.28 6.77 -5.44
CA GLU A 169 14.70 7.10 -5.46
C GLU A 169 14.92 8.63 -5.46
N ALA A 170 14.18 9.35 -6.30
CA ALA A 170 14.24 10.81 -6.31
C ALA A 170 13.82 11.40 -4.95
N LEU A 171 12.77 10.88 -4.31
CA LEU A 171 12.34 11.34 -2.97
C LEU A 171 13.43 11.14 -1.91
N VAL A 172 14.13 10.01 -1.92
CA VAL A 172 15.27 9.77 -1.02
C VAL A 172 16.37 10.80 -1.24
N VAL A 173 16.71 11.09 -2.49
CA VAL A 173 17.77 12.05 -2.85
C VAL A 173 17.39 13.49 -2.46
N VAL A 174 16.16 13.92 -2.75
CA VAL A 174 15.75 15.32 -2.60
C VAL A 174 15.21 15.68 -1.21
N SER A 175 14.84 14.69 -0.39
CA SER A 175 14.33 14.94 0.97
C SER A 175 15.41 15.56 1.85
N THR A 176 15.13 16.75 2.38
CA THR A 176 16.05 17.53 3.22
C THR A 176 15.84 17.31 4.71
N ASP A 177 14.67 16.80 5.12
CA ASP A 177 14.39 16.40 6.49
C ASP A 177 14.64 14.88 6.69
N PRO A 178 15.20 14.46 7.83
CA PRO A 178 15.45 13.04 8.09
C PRO A 178 14.20 12.14 8.07
N LEU A 179 13.05 12.62 8.54
CA LEU A 179 11.85 11.79 8.63
C LEU A 179 11.30 11.34 7.26
N PRO A 180 11.01 12.25 6.30
CA PRO A 180 10.54 11.84 4.96
C PRO A 180 11.58 11.04 4.18
N ARG A 181 12.88 11.31 4.40
CA ARG A 181 13.94 10.47 3.82
C ARG A 181 13.87 9.04 4.35
N ALA A 182 13.85 8.87 5.67
CA ALA A 182 13.78 7.55 6.30
C ALA A 182 12.51 6.78 5.89
N CYS A 183 11.36 7.46 5.77
CA CYS A 183 10.14 6.82 5.27
C CYS A 183 10.29 6.36 3.81
N SER A 184 10.84 7.23 2.95
CA SER A 184 11.05 6.91 1.53
C SER A 184 12.06 5.76 1.34
N GLU A 185 13.11 5.70 2.15
CA GLU A 185 14.10 4.62 2.13
C GLU A 185 13.50 3.26 2.49
N GLN A 186 12.55 3.23 3.43
CA GLN A 186 11.85 2.00 3.81
C GLN A 186 10.94 1.50 2.69
N ILE A 187 10.13 2.39 2.11
CA ILE A 187 9.26 2.04 0.99
C ILE A 187 10.12 1.55 -0.19
N LEU A 188 11.15 2.30 -0.57
CA LEU A 188 12.05 1.94 -1.67
C LEU A 188 12.74 0.57 -1.47
N LYS A 189 13.08 0.22 -0.23
CA LYS A 189 13.67 -1.09 0.08
C LYS A 189 12.70 -2.23 -0.27
N ASP A 190 11.42 -2.03 0.03
CA ASP A 190 10.37 -3.00 -0.24
C ASP A 190 10.02 -3.03 -1.74
N GLU A 191 9.94 -1.88 -2.41
CA GLU A 191 9.68 -1.82 -3.86
C GLU A 191 10.75 -2.50 -4.71
N ARG A 192 12.02 -2.43 -4.30
CA ARG A 192 13.11 -3.19 -4.96
C ARG A 192 12.93 -4.70 -4.88
N PHE A 193 12.16 -5.20 -3.90
CA PHE A 193 11.74 -6.60 -3.87
C PHE A 193 10.57 -6.82 -4.85
N HIS A 194 9.59 -5.91 -4.89
CA HIS A 194 8.45 -5.99 -5.80
C HIS A 194 8.87 -6.01 -7.27
N GLY A 195 9.83 -5.18 -7.68
CA GLY A 195 10.34 -5.14 -9.07
C GLY A 195 11.05 -6.41 -9.54
N ARG A 196 11.33 -7.38 -8.63
CA ARG A 196 11.94 -8.68 -8.96
C ARG A 196 10.94 -9.83 -9.03
N PHE A 197 9.67 -9.59 -8.67
CA PHE A 197 8.58 -10.55 -8.71
C PHE A 197 8.10 -10.81 -10.15
#